data_AF-A0A8I1MKN9-F1
#
_entry.id   AF-A0A8I1MKN9-F1
#
_cell.length_a   1.000
_cell.length_b   1.000
_cell.length_c   1.000
_cell.angle_alpha   90.00
_cell.angle_beta   90.00
_cell.angle_gamma   90.00
#
_symmetry.space_group_name_H-M   'P 1'
#
loop_
_entity.id
_entity.type
_entity.pdbx_description
1 polymer ?
#
loop_
_entity_poly.entity_id
_entity_poly.type
_entity_poly.pdbx_seq_one_letter_code
_entity_poly.pdbx_strand_id
1 'polypeptide(L)'
;MNVAEFKSHLSAHPNKVVRFVFDDGEAIPAHYHVTEVGHVKKDFIDCGGTVRSISACLLQTWTHEDDKEHRLDSTKLLSIISLAETKFPISDLEVEVEYEGRVISQFLVLSAEPTADAIAFELGDKHTDCLAKEKCGIDGSGCC
;
A
#
# COMPACT_ATOMS: atom_id res chain seq x y z
N MET A 1 1.20 -0.53 8.08
CA MET A 1 2.51 -0.02 8.54
C MET A 1 2.76 1.33 7.90
N ASN A 2 3.42 2.22 8.61
CA ASN A 2 3.75 3.55 8.08
C ASN A 2 5.05 3.56 7.26
N VAL A 3 5.32 4.66 6.56
CA VAL A 3 6.52 4.82 5.72
C VAL A 3 7.82 4.67 6.50
N ALA A 4 7.90 5.19 7.72
CA ALA A 4 9.11 5.07 8.55
C ALA A 4 9.44 3.59 8.88
N GLU A 5 8.43 2.82 9.27
CA GLU A 5 8.55 1.37 9.51
C GLU A 5 8.92 0.62 8.24
N PHE A 6 8.22 0.91 7.13
CA PHE A 6 8.47 0.32 5.82
C PHE A 6 9.92 0.54 5.37
N LYS A 7 10.42 1.77 5.48
CA LYS A 7 11.83 2.10 5.19
C LYS A 7 12.82 1.40 6.10
N SER A 8 12.49 1.25 7.39
CA SER A 8 13.33 0.51 8.34
C SER A 8 13.52 -0.94 7.89
N HIS A 9 12.45 -1.60 7.46
CA HIS A 9 12.50 -2.95 6.90
C HIS A 9 13.35 -3.03 5.63
N LEU A 10 13.21 -2.09 4.70
CA LEU A 10 14.03 -2.04 3.49
C LEU A 10 15.52 -1.82 3.80
N SER A 11 15.82 -0.90 4.72
CA SER A 11 17.19 -0.55 5.13
C SER A 11 17.89 -1.71 5.85
N ALA A 12 17.16 -2.44 6.69
CA ALA A 12 17.68 -3.60 7.43
C ALA A 12 18.00 -4.81 6.52
N HIS A 13 17.42 -4.86 5.32
CA HIS A 13 17.55 -5.99 4.39
C HIS A 13 17.95 -5.53 2.99
N PRO A 14 19.18 -4.99 2.81
CA PRO A 14 19.61 -4.44 1.52
C PRO A 14 19.76 -5.53 0.45
N ASN A 15 19.55 -5.13 -0.81
CA ASN A 15 19.69 -5.97 -2.01
C ASN A 15 18.81 -7.24 -2.01
N LYS A 16 17.72 -7.25 -1.24
CA LYS A 16 16.72 -8.33 -1.26
C LYS A 16 15.70 -8.04 -2.34
N VAL A 17 15.21 -9.08 -3.00
CA VAL A 17 14.05 -8.96 -3.89
C VAL A 17 12.85 -8.51 -3.05
N VAL A 18 12.15 -7.45 -3.48
CA VAL A 18 10.92 -7.02 -2.83
C VAL A 18 9.75 -7.79 -3.44
N ARG A 19 8.88 -8.32 -2.59
CA ARG A 19 7.63 -8.98 -2.99
C ARG A 19 6.46 -8.35 -2.25
N PHE A 20 5.35 -8.19 -2.95
CA PHE A 20 4.06 -7.86 -2.34
C PHE A 20 3.16 -9.08 -2.45
N VAL A 21 2.66 -9.58 -1.33
CA VAL A 21 1.99 -10.89 -1.20
C VAL A 21 0.64 -10.69 -0.54
N PHE A 22 -0.41 -11.28 -1.08
CA PHE A 22 -1.76 -11.28 -0.53
C PHE A 22 -1.91 -12.37 0.56
N ASP A 23 -3.00 -12.31 1.32
CA ASP A 23 -3.28 -13.22 2.44
C ASP A 23 -3.49 -14.69 2.00
N ASP A 24 -3.94 -14.89 0.77
CA ASP A 24 -4.08 -16.21 0.13
C ASP A 24 -2.76 -16.78 -0.42
N GLY A 25 -1.66 -16.02 -0.33
CA GLY A 25 -0.33 -16.38 -0.80
C GLY A 25 -0.07 -16.06 -2.28
N GLU A 26 -1.04 -15.52 -3.02
CA GLU A 26 -0.78 -14.91 -4.32
C GLU A 26 0.11 -13.66 -4.17
N ALA A 27 0.73 -13.20 -5.26
CA ALA A 27 1.64 -12.06 -5.20
C ALA A 27 1.56 -11.21 -6.46
N ILE A 28 1.80 -9.91 -6.30
CA ILE A 28 2.05 -9.02 -7.45
C ILE A 28 3.24 -9.60 -8.22
N PRO A 29 3.15 -9.75 -9.57
CA PRO A 29 4.21 -10.34 -10.37
C PRO A 29 5.55 -9.65 -10.13
N ALA A 30 6.61 -10.41 -9.83
CA ALA A 30 7.90 -9.86 -9.36
C ALA A 30 8.62 -8.90 -10.33
N HIS A 31 8.11 -8.75 -11.57
CA HIS A 31 8.60 -7.82 -12.58
C HIS A 31 7.82 -6.50 -12.61
N TYR A 32 7.16 -6.14 -11.51
CA TYR A 32 6.52 -4.83 -11.39
C TYR A 32 7.56 -3.71 -11.27
N HIS A 33 7.18 -2.55 -11.78
CA HIS A 33 7.84 -1.27 -11.54
C HIS A 33 7.03 -0.48 -10.52
N VAL A 34 7.71 0.31 -9.68
CA VAL A 34 7.07 1.41 -8.95
C VAL A 34 7.15 2.64 -9.83
N THR A 35 6.03 3.06 -10.40
CA THR A 35 5.97 4.21 -11.33
C THR A 35 5.64 5.51 -10.62
N GLU A 36 4.96 5.44 -9.47
CA GLU A 36 4.54 6.61 -8.70
C GLU A 36 4.70 6.36 -7.20
N VAL A 37 5.12 7.40 -6.48
CA VAL A 37 5.03 7.50 -5.01
C VAL A 37 4.24 8.75 -4.68
N GLY A 38 3.00 8.57 -4.25
CA GLY A 38 2.03 9.64 -4.05
C GLY A 38 1.77 9.93 -2.58
N HIS A 39 1.67 11.21 -2.23
CA HIS A 39 0.89 11.61 -1.05
C HIS A 39 -0.56 11.78 -1.49
N VAL A 40 -1.39 10.77 -1.24
CA VAL A 40 -2.81 10.81 -1.57
C VAL A 40 -3.57 11.34 -0.36
N LYS A 41 -4.29 12.45 -0.55
CA LYS A 41 -5.22 13.00 0.44
C LYS A 41 -6.64 12.95 -0.11
N LYS A 42 -7.56 12.40 0.67
CA LYS A 42 -8.98 12.34 0.34
C LYS A 42 -9.78 13.07 1.42
N ASP A 43 -10.29 14.23 1.05
CA ASP A 43 -11.30 14.95 1.82
C ASP A 43 -12.69 14.58 1.28
N PHE A 44 -13.62 14.20 2.15
CA PHE A 44 -14.96 13.76 1.76
C PHE A 44 -15.99 14.02 2.86
N ILE A 45 -17.27 13.92 2.51
CA ILE A 45 -18.36 13.90 3.49
C ILE A 45 -18.89 12.48 3.63
N ASP A 46 -19.27 12.08 4.83
CA ASP A 46 -20.11 10.89 5.01
C ASP A 46 -21.59 11.21 4.73
N CYS A 47 -22.43 10.18 4.66
CA CYS A 47 -23.88 10.33 4.47
C CYS A 47 -24.55 11.20 5.55
N GLY A 48 -23.90 11.36 6.71
CA GLY A 48 -24.36 12.20 7.81
C GLY A 48 -23.97 13.68 7.68
N GLY A 49 -23.23 14.06 6.64
CA GLY A 49 -22.74 15.41 6.39
C GLY A 49 -21.45 15.77 7.14
N THR A 50 -20.81 14.82 7.82
CA THR A 50 -19.55 15.07 8.53
C THR A 50 -18.39 15.08 7.55
N VAL A 51 -17.60 16.16 7.54
CA VAL A 51 -16.35 16.25 6.78
C VAL A 51 -15.30 15.34 7.40
N ARG A 52 -14.62 14.56 6.56
CA ARG A 52 -13.57 13.61 6.92
C ARG A 52 -12.38 13.80 5.99
N SER A 53 -11.19 13.48 6.51
CA SER A 53 -9.94 13.50 5.76
C SER A 53 -9.18 12.23 6.06
N ILE A 54 -8.62 11.61 5.02
CA ILE A 54 -7.65 10.53 5.13
C ILE A 54 -6.45 10.85 4.25
N SER A 55 -5.26 10.39 4.65
CA SER A 55 -4.02 10.52 3.90
C SER A 55 -3.25 9.20 3.91
N ALA A 56 -2.61 8.86 2.79
CA ALA A 56 -1.76 7.69 2.65
C ALA A 56 -0.57 7.97 1.73
N CYS A 57 0.49 7.16 1.87
CA CYS A 57 1.57 7.06 0.91
C CYS A 57 1.23 5.94 -0.09
N LEU A 58 0.90 6.29 -1.34
CA LEU A 58 0.51 5.32 -2.36
C LEU A 58 1.69 4.98 -3.27
N LEU A 59 1.97 3.69 -3.42
CA LEU A 59 2.94 3.14 -4.36
C LEU A 59 2.20 2.54 -5.55
N GLN A 60 2.26 3.19 -6.72
CA GLN A 60 1.66 2.62 -7.93
C GLN A 60 2.59 1.58 -8.52
N THR A 61 2.09 0.35 -8.64
CA THR A 61 2.78 -0.75 -9.30
C THR A 61 2.26 -0.93 -10.72
N TRP A 62 3.17 -1.23 -11.65
CA TRP A 62 2.83 -1.47 -13.04
C TRP A 62 3.72 -2.55 -13.64
N THR A 63 3.15 -3.45 -14.43
CA THR A 63 3.88 -4.56 -15.08
C THR A 63 3.86 -4.38 -16.58
N HIS A 64 5.00 -4.64 -17.24
CA HIS A 64 5.11 -4.65 -18.71
C HIS A 64 5.39 -6.06 -19.23
N GLU A 65 4.73 -6.48 -20.32
CA GLU A 65 4.88 -7.82 -20.87
C GLU A 65 6.30 -8.12 -21.41
N ASP A 66 6.99 -7.11 -21.91
CA ASP A 66 8.35 -7.28 -22.47
C ASP A 66 9.47 -7.13 -21.42
N ASP A 67 9.16 -6.70 -20.19
CA ASP A 67 10.18 -6.50 -19.13
C ASP A 67 10.02 -7.50 -17.99
N LYS A 68 10.13 -8.79 -18.31
CA LYS A 68 9.96 -9.88 -17.33
C LYS A 68 11.17 -10.11 -16.43
N GLU A 69 12.32 -9.51 -16.75
CA GLU A 69 13.57 -9.66 -16.00
C GLU A 69 13.78 -8.54 -14.98
N HIS A 70 13.01 -7.45 -15.05
CA HIS A 70 13.05 -6.40 -14.03
C HIS A 70 12.81 -6.99 -12.64
N ARG A 71 13.65 -6.66 -11.67
CA ARG A 71 13.43 -7.00 -10.27
C ARG A 71 13.74 -5.76 -9.45
N LEU A 72 12.73 -5.27 -8.74
CA LEU A 72 12.93 -4.19 -7.80
C LEU A 72 13.52 -4.75 -6.50
N ASP A 73 14.75 -4.37 -6.19
CA ASP A 73 15.37 -4.68 -4.91
C ASP A 73 15.07 -3.62 -3.83
N SER A 74 15.26 -4.02 -2.57
CA SER A 74 14.97 -3.20 -1.40
C SER A 74 15.81 -1.92 -1.34
N THR A 75 17.06 -1.95 -1.82
CA THR A 75 17.95 -0.79 -1.88
C THR A 75 17.40 0.25 -2.85
N LYS A 76 16.95 -0.21 -4.03
CA LYS A 76 16.36 0.65 -5.04
C LYS A 76 15.03 1.23 -4.58
N LEU A 77 14.14 0.40 -4.01
CA LEU A 77 12.87 0.89 -3.48
C LEU A 77 13.09 1.92 -2.36
N LEU A 78 14.01 1.66 -1.43
CA LEU A 78 14.36 2.61 -0.37
C LEU A 78 14.81 3.97 -0.93
N SER A 79 15.59 3.96 -2.02
CA SER A 79 16.03 5.21 -2.68
C SER A 79 14.86 5.99 -3.29
N ILE A 80 13.88 5.29 -3.87
CA ILE A 80 12.67 5.88 -4.47
C ILE A 80 11.81 6.53 -3.37
N ILE A 81 11.55 5.81 -2.27
CA ILE A 81 10.77 6.35 -1.13
C ILE A 81 11.50 7.54 -0.49
N SER A 82 12.81 7.42 -0.27
CA SER A 82 13.59 8.51 0.34
C SER A 82 13.58 9.77 -0.53
N LEU A 83 13.58 9.64 -1.86
CA LEU A 83 13.44 10.78 -2.77
C LEU A 83 12.05 11.42 -2.64
N ALA A 84 10.99 10.62 -2.56
CA ALA A 84 9.63 11.12 -2.40
C ALA A 84 9.43 11.89 -1.08
N GLU A 85 10.02 11.42 0.03
CA GLU A 85 9.99 12.12 1.32
C GLU A 85 10.66 13.50 1.30
N THR A 86 11.59 13.76 0.38
CA THR A 86 12.14 15.12 0.20
C THR A 86 11.14 16.10 -0.39
N LYS A 87 10.05 15.60 -0.98
CA LYS A 87 9.02 16.38 -1.68
C LYS A 87 7.70 16.40 -0.92
N PHE A 88 7.38 15.33 -0.22
CA PHE A 88 6.11 15.14 0.46
C PHE A 88 6.30 14.69 1.92
N PRO A 89 5.53 15.22 2.88
CA PRO A 89 5.58 14.80 4.27
C PRO A 89 4.81 13.49 4.46
N ILE A 90 5.44 12.37 4.11
CA ILE A 90 4.78 11.05 4.08
C ILE A 90 5.27 10.07 5.14
N SER A 91 6.28 10.42 5.96
CA SER A 91 6.96 9.50 6.88
C SER A 91 6.02 8.79 7.86
N ASP A 92 4.98 9.49 8.34
CA ASP A 92 4.02 8.94 9.31
C ASP A 92 2.75 8.39 8.63
N LEU A 93 2.66 8.42 7.29
CA LEU A 93 1.50 7.92 6.57
C LEU A 93 1.57 6.40 6.39
N GLU A 94 0.41 5.75 6.43
CA GLU A 94 0.29 4.34 6.05
C GLU A 94 0.71 4.14 4.58
N VAL A 95 1.42 3.04 4.33
CA VAL A 95 1.83 2.65 2.98
C VAL A 95 0.70 1.85 2.33
N GLU A 96 0.31 2.29 1.14
CA GLU A 96 -0.62 1.59 0.27
C GLU A 96 0.07 1.20 -1.04
N VAL A 97 -0.32 0.06 -1.60
CA VAL A 97 0.13 -0.40 -2.92
C VAL A 97 -1.06 -0.41 -3.85
N GLU A 98 -0.95 0.32 -4.96
CA GLU A 98 -1.92 0.29 -6.04
C GLU A 98 -1.48 -0.72 -7.10
N TYR A 99 -2.38 -1.63 -7.47
CA TYR A 99 -2.13 -2.68 -8.45
C TYR A 99 -3.33 -2.86 -9.37
N GLU A 100 -3.06 -3.00 -10.66
CA GLU A 100 -4.06 -3.27 -11.68
C GLU A 100 -4.06 -4.76 -12.03
N GLY A 101 -5.01 -5.50 -11.46
CA GLY A 101 -5.35 -6.85 -11.91
C GLY A 101 -6.42 -6.79 -13.01
N ARG A 102 -7.67 -7.09 -12.64
CA ARG A 102 -8.84 -6.82 -13.49
C ARG A 102 -9.33 -5.37 -13.38
N VAL A 103 -9.11 -4.78 -12.21
CA VAL A 103 -9.45 -3.40 -11.86
C VAL A 103 -8.29 -2.84 -11.05
N ILE A 104 -8.20 -1.51 -10.99
CA ILE A 104 -7.24 -0.82 -10.12
C ILE A 104 -7.73 -0.96 -8.68
N SER A 105 -6.90 -1.58 -7.85
CA SER A 105 -7.16 -1.82 -6.43
C SER A 105 -6.02 -1.29 -5.58
N GLN A 106 -6.34 -0.85 -4.36
CA GLN A 106 -5.36 -0.34 -3.39
C GLN A 106 -5.36 -1.22 -2.15
N PHE A 107 -4.17 -1.61 -1.70
CA PHE A 107 -3.97 -2.52 -0.58
C PHE A 107 -3.07 -1.88 0.48
N LEU A 108 -3.36 -2.09 1.76
CA LEU A 108 -2.51 -1.64 2.86
C LEU A 108 -1.32 -2.58 3.01
N VAL A 109 -0.13 -2.05 3.27
CA VAL A 109 1.00 -2.89 3.68
C VAL A 109 0.85 -3.20 5.17
N LEU A 110 0.57 -4.46 5.52
CA LEU A 110 0.30 -4.88 6.89
C LEU A 110 1.58 -5.21 7.66
N SER A 111 2.41 -6.07 7.08
CA SER A 111 3.57 -6.66 7.75
C SER A 111 4.74 -6.85 6.76
N ALA A 112 5.91 -7.21 7.29
CA ALA A 112 7.09 -7.52 6.49
C ALA A 112 7.79 -8.77 7.01
N GLU A 113 8.02 -9.72 6.11
CA GLU A 113 8.64 -11.01 6.37
C GLU A 113 9.94 -11.15 5.56
N PRO A 114 11.10 -10.92 6.19
CA PRO A 114 12.39 -11.10 5.55
C PRO A 114 12.78 -12.57 5.47
N THR A 115 13.40 -12.95 4.36
CA THR A 115 13.98 -14.28 4.10
C THR A 115 15.43 -14.15 3.65
N ALA A 116 16.07 -15.28 3.32
CA ALA A 116 17.44 -15.29 2.83
C ALA A 116 17.62 -14.51 1.52
N ASP A 117 16.62 -14.45 0.63
CA ASP A 117 16.77 -13.86 -0.72
C ASP A 117 15.78 -12.73 -1.00
N ALA A 118 14.69 -12.63 -0.24
CA ALA A 118 13.63 -11.66 -0.46
C ALA A 118 13.12 -11.04 0.85
N ILE A 119 12.43 -9.92 0.74
CA ILE A 119 11.55 -9.39 1.77
C ILE A 119 10.12 -9.36 1.20
N ALA A 120 9.21 -10.08 1.85
CA ALA A 120 7.81 -10.12 1.48
C ALA A 120 7.03 -9.12 2.34
N PHE A 121 6.25 -8.26 1.71
CA PHE A 121 5.32 -7.35 2.36
C PHE A 121 3.92 -7.89 2.17
N GLU A 122 3.23 -8.14 3.28
CA GLU A 122 1.85 -8.63 3.28
C GLU A 122 0.89 -7.48 2.92
N LEU A 123 0.02 -7.73 1.96
CA LEU A 123 -1.01 -6.81 1.48
C LEU A 123 -2.35 -7.15 2.12
N GLY A 124 -2.97 -6.14 2.72
CA GLY A 124 -4.31 -6.22 3.31
C GLY A 124 -5.34 -5.48 2.47
N ASP A 125 -6.53 -6.06 2.38
CA ASP A 125 -7.68 -5.44 1.73
C ASP A 125 -8.12 -4.15 2.43
N LYS A 126 -8.63 -3.22 1.62
CA LYS A 126 -9.37 -2.05 2.09
C LYS A 126 -10.86 -2.29 1.88
N HIS A 127 -11.65 -1.94 2.88
CA HIS A 127 -13.11 -2.07 2.80
C HIS A 127 -13.78 -0.71 2.73
N THR A 128 -14.84 -0.63 1.93
CA THR A 128 -15.76 0.50 1.97
C THR A 128 -16.62 0.41 3.24
N ASP A 129 -16.98 1.56 3.82
CA ASP A 129 -17.86 1.59 4.99
C ASP A 129 -18.81 2.78 4.94
N CYS A 130 -20.01 2.60 5.51
CA CYS A 130 -20.90 3.69 5.83
C CYS A 130 -20.48 4.27 7.20
N LEU A 131 -19.88 5.45 7.20
CA LEU A 131 -19.35 6.06 8.43
C LEU A 131 -20.41 6.79 9.27
N ALA A 132 -21.67 6.81 8.83
CA ALA A 132 -22.81 7.44 9.49
C ALA A 132 -23.95 6.43 9.73
N LYS A 133 -23.61 5.25 10.27
CA LYS A 133 -24.49 4.08 10.41
C LYS A 133 -25.86 4.41 11.01
N GLU A 134 -25.87 5.10 12.16
CA GLU A 134 -27.10 5.52 12.85
C GLU A 134 -27.98 6.43 11.97
N LYS A 135 -27.39 7.45 11.32
CA LYS A 135 -28.13 8.37 10.44
C LYS A 135 -28.67 7.67 9.18
N CYS A 136 -28.09 6.54 8.81
CA CYS A 136 -28.52 5.71 7.70
C CYS A 136 -29.48 4.58 8.12
N GLY A 137 -29.83 4.47 9.41
CA GLY A 137 -30.69 3.40 9.93
C GLY A 137 -30.05 2.01 9.87
N ILE A 138 -28.71 1.95 9.85
CA ILE A 138 -27.91 0.72 9.83
C ILE A 138 -27.39 0.49 11.25
N ASP A 139 -28.30 0.39 12.21
CA ASP A 139 -27.93 0.07 13.58
C ASP A 139 -27.51 -1.41 13.64
N GLY A 140 -26.39 -1.70 14.31
CA GLY A 140 -25.79 -3.04 14.41
C GLY A 140 -26.63 -4.10 15.16
N SER A 141 -27.95 -3.94 15.22
CA SER A 141 -28.94 -4.86 15.81
C SER A 141 -29.63 -5.71 14.73
N GLY A 142 -28.84 -6.37 13.90
CA GLY A 142 -29.36 -7.19 12.80
C GLY A 142 -28.39 -8.24 12.31
N CYS A 143 -27.94 -9.15 13.19
CA CYS A 143 -27.96 -10.60 12.93
C CYS A 143 -27.40 -11.39 14.12
N CYS A 144 -28.07 -12.52 14.34
CA CYS A 144 -27.87 -13.52 15.39
C CYS A 144 -26.63 -14.38 15.16
#